data_AF-A0A947GAI1-F1
#
_entry.id   AF-A0A947GAI1-F1
#
_cell.length_a   1.000
_cell.length_b   1.000
_cell.length_c   1.000
_cell.angle_alpha   90.00
_cell.angle_beta   90.00
_cell.angle_gamma   90.00
#
_symmetry.space_group_name_H-M   'P 1'
#
loop_
_entity.id
_entity.type
_entity.pdbx_description
1 polymer ?
#
loop_
_entity_poly.entity_id
_entity_poly.type
_entity_poly.pdbx_seq_one_letter_code
_entity_poly.pdbx_strand_id
1 'polypeptide(L)'
;MRTPHRSISWLAALLTALTVVHRLHAVAPDTVASPPDERAIFRAFDQRDYPQAAALIESWLDARPNDPQMLYNLACAYSRLGRTGPAADTLYKAVEAGFRDFRHMRNDADLLAIRDEPVYQAIIDASRRLERERAQSGLARWKARFGSSAYRYEVDAERRLAYAAALNETSFAEMRAMLAEEADYLIKTLFDAPPAYDVLIAVPTPGDAEVLFNGNDAIGGLYEHHQHRIVTREIGGSLRHELVHAFHYGHMERLGLRRPHPLWIQEGMAALFEDYERGPDGGFRFLPNERNNVVKRLARIGRLTRWSELFKMSGDRFMRNPGRMYPQVRSIFRFLADGDQLASWYRAFVLHYDEDTTGRVAFERVFDQPIDVVESRWREWVRRQPMIDNRVGFGDASLGITSDANSSNDGVLIAEVLPGSAASKARLFPGDVIVAVDSQFTRSIHELLKIIGGKEVGERVEIRVRRRERYFTRSVALQALR
;
A
#
# COMPACT_ATOMS: atom_id res chain seq x y z
N MET A 1 -20.09 64.02 -4.85
CA MET A 1 -19.87 62.80 -4.05
C MET A 1 -19.68 61.63 -5.01
N ARG A 2 -18.51 61.00 -4.99
CA ARG A 2 -18.10 59.94 -5.93
C ARG A 2 -18.50 58.57 -5.37
N THR A 3 -19.11 57.73 -6.20
CA THR A 3 -18.70 56.33 -6.47
C THR A 3 -19.47 55.83 -7.70
N PRO A 4 -18.77 55.17 -8.62
CA PRO A 4 -19.32 53.94 -9.19
C PRO A 4 -18.26 52.83 -9.18
N HIS A 5 -18.63 51.64 -8.71
CA HIS A 5 -17.81 50.44 -8.88
C HIS A 5 -18.09 49.81 -10.25
N ARG A 6 -17.04 49.72 -11.08
CA ARG A 6 -16.95 48.78 -12.20
C ARG A 6 -15.93 47.70 -11.87
N SER A 7 -16.35 46.47 -12.19
CA SER A 7 -15.65 45.21 -12.37
C SER A 7 -14.27 45.27 -13.05
N ILE A 8 -13.41 44.28 -12.79
CA ILE A 8 -12.69 43.41 -13.77
C ILE A 8 -11.88 42.31 -13.03
N SER A 9 -12.10 41.08 -13.48
CA SER A 9 -11.37 39.81 -13.30
C SER A 9 -9.88 39.86 -13.64
N TRP A 10 -9.03 38.93 -13.16
CA TRP A 10 -8.00 38.19 -13.94
C TRP A 10 -7.31 37.09 -13.10
N LEU A 11 -7.24 35.90 -13.69
CA LEU A 11 -6.43 34.72 -13.33
C LEU A 11 -5.34 34.57 -14.41
N ALA A 12 -4.19 33.99 -14.03
CA ALA A 12 -3.14 33.35 -14.86
C ALA A 12 -1.94 34.18 -15.39
N ALA A 13 -0.73 33.72 -15.03
CA ALA A 13 0.58 33.75 -15.73
C ALA A 13 1.71 33.60 -14.67
N LEU A 14 2.82 32.86 -14.79
CA LEU A 14 3.38 31.99 -15.83
C LEU A 14 4.57 31.23 -15.19
N LEU A 15 4.81 30.00 -15.64
CA LEU A 15 6.01 29.18 -15.41
C LEU A 15 6.95 29.38 -16.62
N THR A 16 8.26 29.58 -16.39
CA THR A 16 9.45 29.27 -17.25
C THR A 16 10.45 30.44 -17.41
N ALA A 17 11.74 30.25 -17.06
CA ALA A 17 12.88 30.19 -18.01
C ALA A 17 14.28 30.24 -17.34
N LEU A 18 15.11 29.27 -17.77
CA LEU A 18 16.58 29.16 -17.94
C LEU A 18 17.63 30.06 -17.24
N THR A 19 18.72 29.37 -16.87
CA THR A 19 20.09 29.77 -16.52
C THR A 19 20.84 30.68 -17.52
N VAL A 20 21.62 31.68 -17.03
CA VAL A 20 22.98 32.07 -17.51
C VAL A 20 23.78 32.72 -16.37
N VAL A 21 25.06 32.36 -16.27
CA VAL A 21 26.09 32.83 -15.34
C VAL A 21 26.59 34.25 -15.67
N HIS A 22 26.79 35.08 -14.65
CA HIS A 22 27.82 36.13 -14.69
C HIS A 22 28.56 36.20 -13.35
N ARG A 23 29.87 35.96 -13.39
CA ARG A 23 30.81 36.29 -12.31
C ARG A 23 31.19 37.77 -12.45
N LEU A 24 30.97 38.55 -11.41
CA LEU A 24 31.78 39.72 -11.11
C LEU A 24 32.33 39.56 -9.70
N HIS A 25 33.65 39.52 -9.58
CA HIS A 25 34.35 39.66 -8.31
C HIS A 25 34.25 41.12 -7.86
N ALA A 26 33.76 41.35 -6.65
CA ALA A 26 34.01 42.56 -5.91
C ALA A 26 34.31 42.19 -4.44
N VAL A 27 35.34 42.86 -3.93
CA VAL A 27 36.07 42.63 -2.68
C VAL A 27 35.20 42.98 -1.45
N ALA A 28 35.19 42.10 -0.45
CA ALA A 28 34.68 42.36 0.90
C ALA A 28 35.74 43.17 1.70
N PRO A 29 35.37 43.97 2.73
CA PRO A 29 34.88 43.38 3.97
C PRO A 29 33.82 44.21 4.71
N ASP A 30 32.79 43.54 5.21
CA ASP A 30 32.20 43.89 6.50
C ASP A 30 31.98 42.57 7.25
N THR A 31 32.47 42.53 8.48
CA THR A 31 32.47 41.37 9.37
C THR A 31 31.04 40.96 9.71
N VAL A 32 30.43 40.11 8.89
CA VAL A 32 29.26 39.33 9.33
C VAL A 32 29.78 38.33 10.35
N ALA A 33 29.36 38.48 11.61
CA ALA A 33 29.65 37.52 12.66
C ALA A 33 29.35 36.10 12.14
N SER A 34 30.25 35.14 12.38
CA SER A 34 30.00 33.76 11.99
C SER A 34 28.68 33.29 12.61
N PRO A 35 27.78 32.66 11.85
CA PRO A 35 26.49 32.23 12.38
C PRO A 35 26.72 31.32 13.60
N PRO A 36 25.85 31.40 14.62
CA PRO A 36 25.99 30.61 15.83
C PRO A 36 26.07 29.11 15.49
N ASP A 37 26.82 28.34 16.30
CA ASP A 37 26.96 26.89 16.13
C ASP A 37 25.58 26.22 16.20
N GLU A 38 25.16 25.55 15.12
CA GLU A 38 23.88 24.83 15.04
C GLU A 38 23.74 23.82 16.19
N ARG A 39 24.86 23.25 16.66
CA ARG A 39 24.87 22.34 17.82
C ARG A 39 24.49 23.05 19.11
N ALA A 40 24.75 24.35 19.25
CA ALA A 40 24.32 25.12 20.41
C ALA A 40 22.80 25.30 20.44
N ILE A 41 22.17 25.50 19.28
CA ILE A 41 20.71 25.57 19.14
C ILE A 41 20.08 24.24 19.59
N PHE A 42 20.54 23.11 19.05
CA PHE A 42 20.02 21.79 19.43
C PHE A 42 20.27 21.47 20.92
N ARG A 43 21.44 21.81 21.47
CA ARG A 43 21.71 21.67 22.91
C ARG A 43 20.73 22.47 23.77
N ALA A 44 20.36 23.69 23.35
CA ALA A 44 19.38 24.50 24.07
C ALA A 44 17.99 23.85 24.05
N PHE A 45 17.56 23.27 22.92
CA PHE A 45 16.33 22.46 22.84
C PHE A 45 16.39 21.23 23.76
N ASP A 46 17.50 20.49 23.75
CA ASP A 46 17.69 19.30 24.60
C ASP A 46 17.61 19.66 26.10
N GLN A 47 18.14 20.82 26.47
CA GLN A 47 18.11 21.35 27.84
C GLN A 47 16.78 22.04 28.19
N ARG A 48 15.86 22.16 27.22
CA ARG A 48 14.59 22.91 27.34
C ARG A 48 14.78 24.40 27.65
N ASP A 49 15.94 24.97 27.31
CA ASP A 49 16.21 26.40 27.37
C ASP A 49 15.72 27.07 26.08
N TYR A 50 14.40 27.16 25.95
CA TYR A 50 13.75 27.75 24.78
C TYR A 50 14.04 29.26 24.59
N PRO A 51 14.20 30.09 25.65
CA PRO A 51 14.68 31.47 25.49
C PRO A 51 16.04 31.54 24.80
N GLN A 52 17.00 30.71 25.22
CA GLN A 52 18.32 30.67 24.61
C GLN A 52 18.25 30.12 23.18
N ALA A 53 17.48 29.06 22.94
CA ALA A 53 17.27 28.51 21.60
C ALA A 53 16.72 29.58 20.64
N ALA A 54 15.70 30.32 21.04
CA ALA A 54 15.12 31.40 20.24
C ALA A 54 16.16 32.49 19.90
N ALA A 55 16.92 32.97 20.88
CA ALA A 55 17.93 34.01 20.67
C ALA A 55 19.05 33.55 19.71
N LEU A 56 19.50 32.29 19.84
CA LEU A 56 20.50 31.72 18.94
C LEU A 56 19.96 31.59 17.51
N ILE A 57 18.70 31.18 17.35
CA ILE A 57 18.07 31.05 16.03
C ILE A 57 17.80 32.43 15.41
N GLU A 58 17.35 33.42 16.18
CA GLU A 58 17.18 34.80 15.73
C GLU A 58 18.50 35.35 15.17
N SER A 59 19.61 35.17 15.89
CA SER A 59 20.94 35.55 15.41
C SER A 59 21.38 34.77 14.16
N TRP A 60 20.97 33.51 13.99
CA TRP A 60 21.20 32.76 12.75
C TRP A 60 20.43 33.36 11.57
N LEU A 61 19.16 33.73 11.81
CA LEU A 61 18.27 34.27 10.80
C LEU A 61 18.66 35.71 10.39
N ASP A 62 19.37 36.47 11.23
CA ASP A 62 19.95 37.76 10.83
C ASP A 62 20.88 37.62 9.60
N ALA A 63 21.64 36.53 9.54
CA ALA A 63 22.52 36.23 8.41
C ALA A 63 21.81 35.43 7.30
N ARG A 64 20.76 34.66 7.64
CA ARG A 64 20.04 33.74 6.73
C ARG A 64 18.52 33.83 6.95
N PRO A 65 17.88 34.94 6.52
CA PRO A 65 16.51 35.25 6.93
C PRO A 65 15.44 34.28 6.41
N ASN A 66 15.76 33.52 5.35
CA ASN A 66 14.84 32.58 4.71
C ASN A 66 15.27 31.11 4.90
N ASP A 67 16.02 30.77 5.95
CA ASP A 67 16.35 29.38 6.26
C ASP A 67 15.09 28.65 6.76
N PRO A 68 14.50 27.74 5.98
CA PRO A 68 13.21 27.14 6.32
C PRO A 68 13.27 26.26 7.57
N GLN A 69 14.42 25.62 7.83
CA GLN A 69 14.59 24.75 9.00
C GLN A 69 14.73 25.58 10.27
N MET A 70 15.49 26.68 10.21
CA MET A 70 15.64 27.56 11.37
C MET A 70 14.38 28.36 11.67
N LEU A 71 13.63 28.79 10.65
CA LEU A 71 12.30 29.38 10.85
C LEU A 71 11.34 28.39 11.53
N TYR A 72 11.34 27.11 11.12
CA TYR A 72 10.54 26.07 11.76
C TYR A 72 10.94 25.87 13.23
N ASN A 73 12.25 25.77 13.50
CA ASN A 73 12.76 25.61 14.86
C ASN A 73 12.44 26.85 15.73
N LEU A 74 12.49 28.07 15.18
CA LEU A 74 12.10 29.27 15.91
C LEU A 74 10.61 29.25 16.28
N ALA A 75 9.75 28.80 15.36
CA ALA A 75 8.33 28.60 15.65
C ALA A 75 8.12 27.60 16.79
N CYS A 76 8.91 26.51 16.83
CA CYS A 76 8.90 25.55 17.94
C CYS A 76 9.32 26.21 19.27
N ALA A 77 10.42 26.97 19.29
CA ALA A 77 10.88 27.68 20.49
C ALA A 77 9.83 28.68 21.01
N TYR A 78 9.24 29.49 20.13
CA TYR A 78 8.18 30.43 20.49
C TYR A 78 6.91 29.72 21.01
N SER A 79 6.52 28.61 20.39
CA SER A 79 5.38 27.82 20.85
C SER A 79 5.62 27.27 22.27
N ARG A 80 6.82 26.77 22.56
CA ARG A 80 7.22 26.31 23.90
C ARG A 80 7.31 27.43 24.94
N LEU A 81 7.53 28.66 24.51
CA LEU A 81 7.48 29.86 25.35
C LEU A 81 6.06 30.41 25.57
N GLY A 82 5.02 29.77 25.01
CA GLY A 82 3.64 30.24 25.07
C GLY A 82 3.37 31.48 24.21
N ARG A 83 4.28 31.84 23.30
CA ARG A 83 4.14 32.97 22.37
C ARG A 83 3.39 32.50 21.12
N THR A 84 2.10 32.20 21.26
CA THR A 84 1.33 31.43 20.26
C THR A 84 1.19 32.16 18.91
N GLY A 85 0.85 33.45 18.91
CA GLY A 85 0.77 34.27 17.70
C GLY A 85 2.11 34.34 16.94
N PRO A 86 3.21 34.82 17.55
CA PRO A 86 4.52 34.85 16.93
C PRO A 86 5.00 33.48 16.43
N ALA A 87 4.70 32.41 17.17
CA ALA A 87 5.02 31.05 16.76
C ALA A 87 4.28 30.64 15.48
N ALA A 88 2.97 30.91 15.40
CA ALA A 88 2.17 30.59 14.22
C ALA A 88 2.59 31.40 12.98
N ASP A 89 2.86 32.70 13.15
CA ASP A 89 3.38 33.55 12.06
C ASP A 89 4.75 33.09 11.57
N THR A 90 5.63 32.68 12.49
CA THR A 90 6.96 32.18 12.14
C THR A 90 6.88 30.82 11.45
N LEU A 91 5.94 29.97 11.86
CA LEU A 91 5.66 28.69 11.18
C LEU A 91 5.18 28.93 9.75
N TYR A 92 4.33 29.93 9.52
CA TYR A 92 3.90 30.34 8.18
C TYR A 92 5.11 30.77 7.32
N LYS A 93 6.01 31.60 7.86
CA LYS A 93 7.25 31.99 7.17
C LYS A 93 8.14 30.79 6.82
N ALA A 94 8.24 29.80 7.71
CA ALA A 94 8.99 28.57 7.42
C ALA A 94 8.40 27.85 6.19
N VAL A 95 7.08 27.78 6.10
CA VAL A 95 6.35 27.19 4.96
C VAL A 95 6.53 28.02 3.68
N GLU A 96 6.53 29.35 3.76
CA GLU A 96 6.84 30.22 2.61
C GLU A 96 8.29 30.04 2.13
N ALA A 97 9.23 29.91 3.06
CA ALA A 97 10.65 29.69 2.80
C ALA A 97 10.98 28.28 2.27
N GLY A 98 10.00 27.38 2.20
CA GLY A 98 10.14 26.07 1.58
C GLY A 98 10.16 24.88 2.54
N PHE A 99 9.81 25.06 3.81
CA PHE A 99 9.56 23.94 4.71
C PHE A 99 8.30 23.17 4.25
N ARG A 100 8.44 21.86 4.01
CA ARG A 100 7.38 21.01 3.43
C ARG A 100 7.12 19.71 4.20
N ASP A 101 7.77 19.48 5.34
CA ASP A 101 7.50 18.30 6.17
C ASP A 101 6.26 18.53 7.05
N PHE A 102 5.10 18.60 6.40
CA PHE A 102 3.82 18.80 7.08
C PHE A 102 3.45 17.62 8.00
N ARG A 103 4.02 16.44 7.77
CA ARG A 103 3.87 15.29 8.66
C ARG A 103 4.59 15.54 9.97
N HIS A 104 5.86 15.95 9.92
CA HIS A 104 6.61 16.35 11.10
C HIS A 104 5.90 17.46 11.88
N MET A 105 5.45 18.52 11.19
CA MET A 105 4.71 19.64 11.80
C MET A 105 3.44 19.23 12.57
N ARG A 106 2.71 18.21 12.08
CA ARG A 106 1.51 17.69 12.77
C ARG A 106 1.86 16.87 14.02
N ASN A 107 3.01 16.23 14.02
CA ASN A 107 3.44 15.31 15.08
C ASN A 107 4.39 15.95 16.09
N ASP A 108 4.86 17.15 15.81
CA ASP A 108 5.76 17.88 16.68
C ASP A 108 5.04 18.28 17.98
N ALA A 109 5.62 17.86 19.10
CA ALA A 109 5.12 18.19 20.43
C ALA A 109 5.42 19.64 20.79
N ASP A 110 6.42 20.25 20.15
CA ASP A 110 6.78 21.63 20.43
C ASP A 110 5.75 22.62 19.88
N LEU A 111 4.97 22.20 18.88
CA LEU A 111 3.90 23.00 18.28
C LEU A 111 2.52 22.79 18.92
N LEU A 112 2.41 22.02 20.01
CA LEU A 112 1.11 21.73 20.66
C LEU A 112 0.33 23.01 21.03
N ALA A 113 1.02 24.03 21.56
CA ALA A 113 0.41 25.26 22.03
C ALA A 113 -0.22 26.13 20.92
N ILE A 114 0.15 25.88 19.66
CA ILE A 114 -0.36 26.66 18.52
C ILE A 114 -1.30 25.88 17.62
N ARG A 115 -1.65 24.64 17.96
CA ARG A 115 -2.50 23.82 17.08
C ARG A 115 -3.87 24.46 16.85
N ASP A 116 -4.41 25.17 17.83
CA ASP A 116 -5.70 25.84 17.71
C ASP A 116 -5.60 27.23 17.06
N GLU A 117 -4.38 27.72 16.74
CA GLU A 117 -4.19 29.00 16.06
C GLU A 117 -4.73 28.94 14.62
N PRO A 118 -5.47 29.97 14.16
CA PRO A 118 -6.05 29.99 12.81
C PRO A 118 -5.01 29.79 11.69
N VAL A 119 -3.81 30.35 11.86
CA VAL A 119 -2.72 30.24 10.88
C VAL A 119 -2.20 28.80 10.80
N TYR A 120 -2.05 28.11 11.95
CA TYR A 120 -1.66 26.71 11.97
C TYR A 120 -2.70 25.84 11.25
N GLN A 121 -3.98 26.01 11.60
CA GLN A 121 -5.08 25.28 10.96
C GLN A 121 -5.12 25.54 9.44
N ALA A 122 -4.94 26.79 9.00
CA ALA A 122 -4.89 27.13 7.58
C ALA A 122 -3.72 26.47 6.83
N ILE A 123 -2.53 26.40 7.44
CA ILE A 123 -1.36 25.70 6.88
C ILE A 123 -1.66 24.21 6.75
N ILE A 124 -2.22 23.58 7.78
CA ILE A 124 -2.56 22.15 7.75
C ILE A 124 -3.65 21.87 6.72
N ASP A 125 -4.69 22.67 6.64
CA ASP A 125 -5.76 22.50 5.66
C ASP A 125 -5.27 22.74 4.22
N ALA A 126 -4.39 23.72 4.00
CA ALA A 126 -3.70 23.90 2.73
C ALA A 126 -2.83 22.68 2.37
N SER A 127 -2.07 22.13 3.32
CA SER A 127 -1.27 20.92 3.10
C SER A 127 -2.14 19.72 2.72
N ARG A 128 -3.28 19.52 3.40
CA ARG A 128 -4.26 18.47 3.09
C ARG A 128 -4.90 18.70 1.73
N ARG A 129 -5.18 19.95 1.33
CA ARG A 129 -5.66 20.29 -0.03
C ARG A 129 -4.61 19.94 -1.08
N LEU A 130 -3.34 20.30 -0.87
CA LEU A 130 -2.23 19.93 -1.76
C LEU A 130 -2.03 18.41 -1.84
N GLU A 131 -2.15 17.68 -0.73
CA GLU A 131 -2.11 16.22 -0.70
C GLU A 131 -3.28 15.61 -1.50
N ARG A 132 -4.48 16.18 -1.39
CA ARG A 132 -5.66 15.80 -2.20
C ARG A 132 -5.47 16.12 -3.69
N GLU A 133 -4.95 17.30 -4.03
CA GLU A 133 -4.63 17.70 -5.41
C GLU A 133 -3.52 16.81 -6.01
N ARG A 134 -2.53 16.39 -5.20
CA ARG A 134 -1.50 15.43 -5.62
C ARG A 134 -2.08 14.04 -5.94
N ALA A 135 -3.17 13.65 -5.32
CA ALA A 135 -3.83 12.38 -5.62
C ALA A 135 -4.68 12.46 -6.91
N GLN A 136 -5.41 13.57 -7.12
CA GLN A 136 -5.99 13.90 -8.43
C GLN A 136 -4.92 14.01 -9.53
N SER A 137 -3.71 14.45 -9.18
CA SER A 137 -2.58 14.49 -10.10
C SER A 137 -2.01 13.12 -10.45
N GLY A 138 -2.22 12.07 -9.65
CA GLY A 138 -1.82 10.70 -10.00
C GLY A 138 -2.56 10.20 -11.23
N LEU A 139 -3.90 10.31 -11.20
CA LEU A 139 -4.75 9.97 -12.33
C LEU A 139 -4.47 10.86 -13.54
N ALA A 140 -4.25 12.16 -13.34
CA ALA A 140 -3.89 13.08 -14.41
C ALA A 140 -2.53 12.77 -15.03
N ARG A 141 -1.49 12.45 -14.22
CA ARG A 141 -0.18 12.00 -14.71
C ARG A 141 -0.29 10.71 -15.50
N TRP A 142 -1.10 9.75 -15.04
CA TRP A 142 -1.35 8.51 -15.76
C TRP A 142 -1.99 8.80 -17.13
N LYS A 143 -3.06 9.59 -17.15
CA LYS A 143 -3.73 10.03 -18.39
C LYS A 143 -2.78 10.75 -19.34
N ALA A 144 -1.92 11.62 -18.82
CA ALA A 144 -0.94 12.35 -19.63
C ALA A 144 0.13 11.42 -20.23
N ARG A 145 0.54 10.38 -19.50
CA ARG A 145 1.56 9.43 -19.95
C ARG A 145 1.02 8.37 -20.91
N PHE A 146 -0.14 7.79 -20.62
CA PHE A 146 -0.66 6.60 -21.31
C PHE A 146 -1.93 6.86 -22.13
N GLY A 147 -2.48 8.07 -22.08
CA GLY A 147 -3.66 8.46 -22.86
C GLY A 147 -4.96 7.90 -22.30
N SER A 148 -6.07 8.17 -23.02
CA SER A 148 -7.42 7.82 -22.55
C SER A 148 -8.11 6.66 -23.27
N SER A 149 -7.54 6.15 -24.36
CA SER A 149 -8.20 5.15 -25.22
C SER A 149 -8.05 3.71 -24.71
N ALA A 150 -6.92 3.37 -24.10
CA ALA A 150 -6.63 2.01 -23.62
C ALA A 150 -7.09 1.75 -22.17
N TYR A 151 -7.57 2.78 -21.48
CA TYR A 151 -7.79 2.76 -20.03
C TYR A 151 -9.19 3.26 -19.68
N ARG A 152 -9.82 2.55 -18.74
CA ARG A 152 -11.01 3.03 -18.02
C ARG A 152 -10.57 3.79 -16.79
N TYR A 153 -11.25 4.91 -16.54
CA TYR A 153 -10.95 5.82 -15.44
C TYR A 153 -12.18 6.05 -14.59
N GLU A 154 -12.03 5.89 -13.28
CA GLU A 154 -13.09 6.20 -12.33
C GLU A 154 -12.48 6.61 -10.99
N VAL A 155 -13.27 7.23 -10.12
CA VAL A 155 -12.88 7.59 -8.76
C VAL A 155 -13.94 7.07 -7.80
N ASP A 156 -13.50 6.38 -6.76
CA ASP A 156 -14.25 6.08 -5.55
C ASP A 156 -13.78 7.04 -4.46
N ALA A 157 -14.54 8.12 -4.26
CA ALA A 157 -14.21 9.15 -3.30
C ALA A 157 -14.40 8.71 -1.84
N GLU A 158 -15.25 7.71 -1.60
CA GLU A 158 -15.52 7.19 -0.25
C GLU A 158 -14.30 6.42 0.27
N ARG A 159 -13.75 5.54 -0.57
CA ARG A 159 -12.60 4.68 -0.21
C ARG A 159 -11.25 5.29 -0.58
N ARG A 160 -11.27 6.48 -1.17
CA ARG A 160 -10.07 7.22 -1.64
C ARG A 160 -9.29 6.40 -2.67
N LEU A 161 -9.99 5.81 -3.64
CA LEU A 161 -9.40 5.03 -4.72
C LEU A 161 -9.65 5.73 -6.07
N ALA A 162 -8.60 5.82 -6.89
CA ALA A 162 -8.70 6.30 -8.26
C ALA A 162 -8.23 5.20 -9.21
N TYR A 163 -8.99 4.88 -10.25
CA TYR A 163 -8.74 3.73 -11.11
C TYR A 163 -8.23 4.17 -12.47
N ALA A 164 -7.21 3.49 -12.98
CA ALA A 164 -6.74 3.55 -14.37
C ALA A 164 -6.47 2.12 -14.85
N ALA A 165 -7.45 1.48 -15.48
CA ALA A 165 -7.40 0.06 -15.76
C ALA A 165 -7.64 -0.28 -17.23
N ALA A 166 -6.73 -1.05 -17.83
CA ALA A 166 -6.84 -1.63 -19.15
C ALA A 166 -7.70 -2.91 -19.14
N LEU A 167 -8.93 -2.77 -18.65
CA LEU A 167 -9.91 -3.85 -18.48
C LEU A 167 -11.16 -3.54 -19.27
N ASN A 168 -11.91 -4.55 -19.68
CA ASN A 168 -13.25 -4.31 -20.21
C ASN A 168 -14.24 -3.89 -19.12
N GLU A 169 -15.45 -3.50 -19.51
CA GLU A 169 -16.45 -2.95 -18.58
C GLU A 169 -16.83 -3.93 -17.46
N THR A 170 -17.09 -5.20 -17.80
CA THR A 170 -17.46 -6.21 -16.81
C THR A 170 -16.31 -6.52 -15.84
N SER A 171 -15.10 -6.77 -16.33
CA SER A 171 -13.94 -7.05 -15.47
C SER A 171 -13.56 -5.84 -14.62
N PHE A 172 -13.72 -4.64 -15.15
CA PHE A 172 -13.51 -3.39 -14.42
C PHE A 172 -14.52 -3.24 -13.27
N ALA A 173 -15.80 -3.49 -13.52
CA ALA A 173 -16.84 -3.45 -12.49
C ALA A 173 -16.62 -4.53 -11.41
N GLU A 174 -16.28 -5.75 -11.81
CA GLU A 174 -15.99 -6.86 -10.88
C GLU A 174 -14.74 -6.59 -10.02
N MET A 175 -13.67 -6.04 -10.61
CA MET A 175 -12.48 -5.59 -9.87
C MET A 175 -12.83 -4.51 -8.86
N ARG A 176 -13.59 -3.48 -9.26
CA ARG A 176 -14.01 -2.40 -8.37
C ARG A 176 -14.86 -2.88 -7.20
N ALA A 177 -15.80 -3.79 -7.46
CA ALA A 177 -16.62 -4.38 -6.41
C ALA A 177 -15.76 -5.15 -5.40
N MET A 178 -14.82 -5.98 -5.88
CA MET A 178 -13.87 -6.68 -5.01
C MET A 178 -13.05 -5.71 -4.14
N LEU A 179 -12.47 -4.67 -4.74
CA LEU A 179 -11.66 -3.70 -4.01
C LEU A 179 -12.47 -2.87 -3.02
N ALA A 180 -13.72 -2.56 -3.36
CA ALA A 180 -14.64 -1.87 -2.46
C ALA A 180 -14.92 -2.72 -1.20
N GLU A 181 -15.22 -4.01 -1.39
CA GLU A 181 -15.46 -4.95 -0.30
C GLU A 181 -14.22 -5.13 0.59
N GLU A 182 -13.04 -5.25 -0.01
CA GLU A 182 -11.79 -5.38 0.75
C GLU A 182 -11.45 -4.11 1.52
N ALA A 183 -11.53 -2.95 0.87
CA ALA A 183 -11.31 -1.67 1.52
C ALA A 183 -12.28 -1.45 2.70
N ASP A 184 -13.56 -1.80 2.55
CA ASP A 184 -14.54 -1.69 3.64
C ASP A 184 -14.19 -2.60 4.81
N TYR A 185 -13.77 -3.84 4.53
CA TYR A 185 -13.27 -4.74 5.57
C TYR A 185 -12.05 -4.17 6.29
N LEU A 186 -11.07 -3.66 5.53
CA LEU A 186 -9.84 -3.08 6.07
C LEU A 186 -10.13 -1.86 6.95
N ILE A 187 -11.01 -0.96 6.51
CA ILE A 187 -11.48 0.20 7.28
C ILE A 187 -12.16 -0.26 8.56
N LYS A 188 -13.16 -1.14 8.46
CA LYS A 188 -13.97 -1.58 9.59
C LYS A 188 -13.18 -2.36 10.63
N THR A 189 -12.23 -3.18 10.19
CA THR A 189 -11.63 -4.23 11.03
C THR A 189 -10.24 -3.86 11.51
N LEU A 190 -9.46 -3.11 10.73
CA LEU A 190 -8.03 -2.91 10.98
C LEU A 190 -7.63 -1.45 11.08
N PHE A 191 -8.10 -0.58 10.19
CA PHE A 191 -7.46 0.73 9.98
C PHE A 191 -8.35 1.94 10.31
N ASP A 192 -9.59 1.72 10.69
CA ASP A 192 -10.62 2.70 11.08
C ASP A 192 -11.06 3.71 9.99
N ALA A 193 -10.21 4.02 9.01
CA ALA A 193 -10.48 4.96 7.92
C ALA A 193 -9.62 4.65 6.67
N PRO A 194 -10.04 5.10 5.46
CA PRO A 194 -9.19 5.04 4.27
C PRO A 194 -7.99 5.99 4.38
N PRO A 195 -6.94 5.84 3.56
CA PRO A 195 -5.82 6.78 3.49
C PRO A 195 -6.29 8.24 3.35
N ALA A 196 -5.51 9.20 3.89
CA ALA A 196 -5.88 10.63 3.81
C ALA A 196 -5.77 11.21 2.38
N TYR A 197 -5.13 10.46 1.49
CA TYR A 197 -4.87 10.73 0.07
C TYR A 197 -5.56 9.70 -0.82
N ASP A 198 -5.77 10.01 -2.10
CA ASP A 198 -6.26 8.99 -3.03
C ASP A 198 -5.12 8.06 -3.44
N VAL A 199 -5.43 6.77 -3.53
CA VAL A 199 -4.53 5.74 -4.05
C VAL A 199 -4.89 5.49 -5.51
N LEU A 200 -3.93 5.69 -6.42
CA LEU A 200 -4.09 5.31 -7.82
C LEU A 200 -3.94 3.79 -7.97
N ILE A 201 -5.01 3.12 -8.35
CA ILE A 201 -5.04 1.72 -8.78
C ILE A 201 -4.80 1.67 -10.29
N ALA A 202 -3.63 1.22 -10.71
CA ALA A 202 -3.25 1.12 -12.10
C ALA A 202 -3.11 -0.34 -12.53
N VAL A 203 -3.93 -0.74 -13.50
CA VAL A 203 -3.85 -2.05 -14.17
C VAL A 203 -3.44 -1.77 -15.62
N PRO A 204 -2.13 -1.71 -15.94
CA PRO A 204 -1.64 -1.38 -17.27
C PRO A 204 -2.01 -2.39 -18.34
N THR A 205 -1.99 -1.95 -19.60
CA THR A 205 -1.94 -2.91 -20.72
C THR A 205 -0.70 -3.81 -20.58
N PRO A 206 -0.68 -5.03 -21.16
CA PRO A 206 0.52 -5.87 -21.13
C PRO A 206 1.77 -5.15 -21.65
N GLY A 207 1.65 -4.34 -22.70
CA GLY A 207 2.77 -3.56 -23.24
C GLY A 207 3.25 -2.45 -22.29
N ASP A 208 2.36 -1.75 -21.63
CA ASP A 208 2.73 -0.72 -20.64
C ASP A 208 3.31 -1.35 -19.37
N ALA A 209 2.85 -2.56 -19.00
CA ALA A 209 3.38 -3.32 -17.88
C ALA A 209 4.87 -3.66 -18.08
N GLU A 210 5.28 -4.08 -19.28
CA GLU A 210 6.68 -4.35 -19.61
C GLU A 210 7.59 -3.14 -19.34
N VAL A 211 7.12 -1.93 -19.68
CA VAL A 211 7.86 -0.69 -19.42
C VAL A 211 7.89 -0.36 -17.92
N LEU A 212 6.77 -0.54 -17.22
CA LEU A 212 6.64 -0.19 -15.80
C LEU A 212 7.43 -1.13 -14.88
N PHE A 213 7.49 -2.41 -15.21
CA PHE A 213 8.21 -3.44 -14.45
C PHE A 213 9.62 -3.71 -14.98
N ASN A 214 10.08 -2.95 -15.98
CA ASN A 214 11.40 -3.11 -16.61
C ASN A 214 11.66 -4.56 -17.07
N GLY A 215 10.65 -5.21 -17.63
CA GLY A 215 10.68 -6.60 -18.08
C GLY A 215 10.78 -7.66 -16.98
N ASN A 216 10.54 -7.31 -15.70
CA ASN A 216 10.62 -8.27 -14.61
C ASN A 216 9.28 -8.98 -14.37
N ASP A 217 9.13 -10.16 -14.97
CA ASP A 217 7.92 -10.99 -14.86
C ASP A 217 7.68 -11.62 -13.48
N ALA A 218 8.67 -11.55 -12.58
CA ALA A 218 8.51 -12.03 -11.21
C ALA A 218 7.67 -11.09 -10.34
N ILE A 219 7.43 -9.85 -10.78
CA ILE A 219 6.66 -8.85 -10.03
C ILE A 219 5.21 -8.86 -10.54
N GLY A 220 4.30 -9.43 -9.72
CA GLY A 220 2.86 -9.41 -10.00
C GLY A 220 2.20 -8.06 -9.72
N GLY A 221 2.71 -7.32 -8.74
CA GLY A 221 2.24 -6.00 -8.35
C GLY A 221 3.22 -5.26 -7.44
N LEU A 222 3.00 -3.97 -7.26
CA LEU A 222 3.77 -3.10 -6.37
C LEU A 222 2.92 -1.93 -5.88
N TYR A 223 2.98 -1.66 -4.58
CA TYR A 223 2.59 -0.39 -4.00
C TYR A 223 3.80 0.57 -3.88
N GLU A 224 3.77 1.64 -4.66
CA GLU A 224 4.74 2.74 -4.62
C GLU A 224 4.27 3.81 -3.64
N HIS A 225 4.71 3.68 -2.38
CA HIS A 225 4.30 4.56 -1.29
C HIS A 225 4.45 6.06 -1.63
N HIS A 226 5.60 6.52 -2.13
CA HIS A 226 5.82 7.94 -2.45
C HIS A 226 4.89 8.49 -3.55
N GLN A 227 4.35 7.63 -4.40
CA GLN A 227 3.45 8.01 -5.48
C GLN A 227 1.98 7.77 -5.13
N HIS A 228 1.70 7.14 -3.98
CA HIS A 228 0.40 6.61 -3.60
C HIS A 228 -0.23 5.79 -4.74
N ARG A 229 0.57 4.92 -5.36
CA ARG A 229 0.17 4.18 -6.56
C ARG A 229 0.35 2.69 -6.36
N ILE A 230 -0.69 1.93 -6.70
CA ILE A 230 -0.61 0.49 -6.92
C ILE A 230 -0.51 0.27 -8.42
N VAL A 231 0.45 -0.53 -8.85
CA VAL A 231 0.56 -1.01 -10.24
C VAL A 231 0.57 -2.53 -10.19
N THR A 232 -0.37 -3.20 -10.87
CA THR A 232 -0.42 -4.67 -10.92
C THR A 232 -0.62 -5.21 -12.33
N ARG A 233 0.00 -6.35 -12.63
CA ARG A 233 -0.20 -7.06 -13.90
C ARG A 233 -1.56 -7.73 -13.95
N GLU A 234 -2.10 -8.16 -12.81
CA GLU A 234 -3.37 -8.87 -12.68
C GLU A 234 -4.27 -8.28 -11.58
N ILE A 235 -5.55 -8.64 -11.59
CA ILE A 235 -6.57 -8.12 -10.65
C ILE A 235 -6.89 -9.08 -9.48
N GLY A 236 -6.16 -10.18 -9.34
CA GLY A 236 -6.34 -11.18 -8.29
C GLY A 236 -5.43 -10.94 -7.09
N GLY A 237 -4.67 -11.97 -6.73
CA GLY A 237 -3.93 -12.04 -5.47
C GLY A 237 -2.95 -10.88 -5.25
N SER A 238 -2.22 -10.44 -6.28
CA SER A 238 -1.28 -9.34 -6.16
C SER A 238 -1.99 -8.01 -5.94
N LEU A 239 -3.08 -7.73 -6.65
CA LEU A 239 -3.82 -6.49 -6.47
C LEU A 239 -4.43 -6.38 -5.05
N ARG A 240 -4.99 -7.47 -4.53
CA ARG A 240 -5.49 -7.54 -3.15
C ARG A 240 -4.36 -7.31 -2.14
N HIS A 241 -3.23 -7.99 -2.33
CA HIS A 241 -2.04 -7.81 -1.51
C HIS A 241 -1.59 -6.34 -1.43
N GLU A 242 -1.45 -5.68 -2.58
CA GLU A 242 -1.02 -4.27 -2.62
C GLU A 242 -2.05 -3.30 -2.02
N LEU A 243 -3.35 -3.61 -2.07
CA LEU A 243 -4.38 -2.79 -1.43
C LEU A 243 -4.16 -2.73 0.08
N VAL A 244 -3.84 -3.87 0.71
CA VAL A 244 -3.51 -3.91 2.14
C VAL A 244 -2.31 -3.03 2.44
N HIS A 245 -1.26 -3.06 1.63
CA HIS A 245 -0.12 -2.16 1.81
C HIS A 245 -0.53 -0.69 1.76
N ALA A 246 -1.31 -0.29 0.75
CA ALA A 246 -1.73 1.09 0.61
C ALA A 246 -2.54 1.60 1.82
N PHE A 247 -3.46 0.77 2.32
CA PHE A 247 -4.28 1.10 3.48
C PHE A 247 -3.47 1.05 4.79
N HIS A 248 -2.56 0.09 4.93
CA HIS A 248 -1.71 -0.04 6.10
C HIS A 248 -0.73 1.15 6.20
N TYR A 249 -0.10 1.55 5.10
CA TYR A 249 0.70 2.78 5.06
C TYR A 249 -0.15 4.02 5.35
N GLY A 250 -1.33 4.12 4.75
CA GLY A 250 -2.27 5.21 5.06
C GLY A 250 -2.61 5.29 6.55
N HIS A 251 -2.77 4.16 7.22
CA HIS A 251 -2.99 4.11 8.66
C HIS A 251 -1.76 4.56 9.45
N MET A 252 -0.58 4.04 9.14
CA MET A 252 0.68 4.45 9.78
C MET A 252 0.92 5.97 9.65
N GLU A 253 0.54 6.57 8.52
CA GLU A 253 0.61 8.01 8.34
C GLU A 253 -0.37 8.79 9.21
N ARG A 254 -1.62 8.32 9.33
CA ARG A 254 -2.62 8.95 10.21
C ARG A 254 -2.24 8.87 11.68
N LEU A 255 -1.58 7.79 12.07
CA LEU A 255 -1.01 7.61 13.41
C LEU A 255 0.25 8.47 13.63
N GLY A 256 0.82 9.05 12.57
CA GLY A 256 2.01 9.89 12.68
C GLY A 256 3.29 9.13 13.05
N LEU A 257 3.38 7.85 12.70
CA LEU A 257 4.50 7.00 13.11
C LEU A 257 5.84 7.50 12.55
N ARG A 258 6.85 7.58 13.41
CA ARG A 258 8.23 7.94 13.03
C ARG A 258 8.97 6.81 12.34
N ARG A 259 8.53 5.57 12.54
CA ARG A 259 9.13 4.35 11.97
C ARG A 259 8.03 3.46 11.42
N PRO A 260 8.18 2.88 10.23
CA PRO A 260 7.21 1.95 9.68
C PRO A 260 7.16 0.68 10.54
N HIS A 261 6.02 0.00 10.52
CA HIS A 261 5.87 -1.30 11.17
C HIS A 261 6.89 -2.32 10.61
N PRO A 262 7.30 -3.34 11.38
CA PRO A 262 8.17 -4.40 10.90
C PRO A 262 7.66 -5.08 9.63
N LEU A 263 8.59 -5.47 8.75
CA LEU A 263 8.25 -6.09 7.46
C LEU A 263 7.45 -7.39 7.61
N TRP A 264 7.71 -8.16 8.67
CA TRP A 264 6.94 -9.39 8.94
C TRP A 264 5.44 -9.12 9.13
N ILE A 265 5.08 -7.94 9.67
CA ILE A 265 3.70 -7.50 9.85
C ILE A 265 3.14 -7.01 8.52
N GLN A 266 3.86 -6.14 7.83
CA GLN A 266 3.43 -5.58 6.55
C GLN A 266 3.12 -6.69 5.53
N GLU A 267 4.10 -7.57 5.29
CA GLU A 267 3.98 -8.67 4.32
C GLU A 267 3.03 -9.77 4.81
N GLY A 268 2.99 -10.02 6.12
CA GLY A 268 2.12 -11.04 6.69
C GLY A 268 0.64 -10.66 6.61
N MET A 269 0.32 -9.40 6.88
CA MET A 269 -1.04 -8.86 6.70
C MET A 269 -1.41 -8.83 5.23
N ALA A 270 -0.56 -8.30 4.34
CA ALA A 270 -0.87 -8.25 2.91
C ALA A 270 -1.05 -9.65 2.30
N ALA A 271 -0.16 -10.59 2.63
CA ALA A 271 -0.28 -11.98 2.16
C ALA A 271 -1.53 -12.70 2.70
N LEU A 272 -2.11 -12.27 3.82
CA LEU A 272 -3.37 -12.84 4.33
C LEU A 272 -4.51 -12.68 3.30
N PHE A 273 -4.59 -11.51 2.66
CA PHE A 273 -5.67 -11.12 1.74
C PHE A 273 -5.48 -11.64 0.30
N GLU A 274 -4.40 -12.37 0.03
CA GLU A 274 -4.19 -12.99 -1.29
C GLU A 274 -5.30 -13.99 -1.65
N ASP A 275 -5.94 -14.61 -0.66
CA ASP A 275 -7.02 -15.58 -0.86
C ASP A 275 -8.03 -15.57 0.30
N TYR A 276 -9.25 -15.16 -0.01
CA TYR A 276 -10.37 -15.16 0.92
C TYR A 276 -11.69 -15.44 0.19
N GLU A 277 -12.68 -15.84 0.98
CA GLU A 277 -14.10 -15.81 0.59
C GLU A 277 -14.86 -14.83 1.46
N ARG A 278 -15.78 -14.10 0.84
CA ARG A 278 -16.66 -13.16 1.55
C ARG A 278 -17.83 -13.91 2.19
N GLY A 279 -17.98 -13.72 3.48
CA GLY A 279 -19.13 -14.18 4.26
C GLY A 279 -20.36 -13.30 4.02
N PRO A 280 -21.57 -13.81 4.33
CA PRO A 280 -22.82 -13.07 4.18
C PRO A 280 -22.91 -11.82 5.08
N ASP A 281 -22.13 -11.77 6.16
CA ASP A 281 -22.00 -10.66 7.11
C ASP A 281 -20.98 -9.59 6.68
N GLY A 282 -20.35 -9.76 5.52
CA GLY A 282 -19.27 -8.91 5.03
C GLY A 282 -17.92 -9.20 5.68
N GLY A 283 -17.81 -10.24 6.51
CA GLY A 283 -16.52 -10.75 6.99
C GLY A 283 -15.78 -11.54 5.92
N PHE A 284 -14.50 -11.84 6.17
CA PHE A 284 -13.68 -12.66 5.28
C PHE A 284 -13.25 -13.97 5.95
N ARG A 285 -13.43 -15.06 5.22
CA ARG A 285 -12.87 -16.37 5.55
C ARG A 285 -11.59 -16.58 4.73
N PHE A 286 -10.43 -16.53 5.38
CA PHE A 286 -9.15 -16.63 4.70
C PHE A 286 -8.80 -18.08 4.32
N LEU A 287 -8.61 -18.30 3.02
CA LEU A 287 -8.42 -19.63 2.45
C LEU A 287 -6.95 -20.06 2.47
N PRO A 288 -6.67 -21.38 2.49
CA PRO A 288 -5.33 -21.86 2.22
C PRO A 288 -4.94 -21.62 0.75
N ASN A 289 -3.68 -21.29 0.53
CA ASN A 289 -3.08 -21.10 -0.79
C ASN A 289 -1.72 -21.82 -0.88
N GLU A 290 -0.97 -21.65 -1.97
CA GLU A 290 0.29 -22.36 -2.21
C GLU A 290 1.33 -22.12 -1.11
N ARG A 291 1.28 -20.95 -0.46
CA ARG A 291 2.12 -20.63 0.69
C ARG A 291 1.82 -21.55 1.88
N ASN A 292 0.57 -21.98 2.05
CA ASN A 292 0.19 -22.92 3.09
C ASN A 292 0.93 -24.27 2.94
N ASN A 293 1.13 -24.74 1.71
CA ASN A 293 1.92 -25.94 1.44
C ASN A 293 3.39 -25.77 1.85
N VAL A 294 3.95 -24.57 1.64
CA VAL A 294 5.35 -24.27 2.01
C VAL A 294 5.52 -24.25 3.53
N VAL A 295 4.66 -23.54 4.27
CA VAL A 295 4.78 -23.45 5.74
C VAL A 295 4.60 -24.81 6.40
N LYS A 296 3.69 -25.65 5.89
CA LYS A 296 3.53 -27.04 6.34
C LYS A 296 4.79 -27.88 6.13
N ARG A 297 5.42 -27.78 4.95
CA ARG A 297 6.69 -28.48 4.68
C ARG A 297 7.77 -28.01 5.64
N LEU A 298 7.91 -26.69 5.85
CA LEU A 298 8.87 -26.12 6.81
C LEU A 298 8.62 -26.59 8.24
N ALA A 299 7.34 -26.70 8.65
CA ALA A 299 6.95 -27.21 9.96
C ALA A 299 7.36 -28.67 10.13
N ARG A 300 7.10 -29.51 9.12
CA ARG A 300 7.44 -30.94 9.12
C ARG A 300 8.94 -31.20 9.25
N ILE A 301 9.77 -30.40 8.58
CA ILE A 301 11.24 -30.55 8.61
C ILE A 301 11.91 -29.71 9.70
N GLY A 302 11.15 -29.08 10.60
CA GLY A 302 11.70 -28.28 11.71
C GLY A 302 12.45 -27.01 11.28
N ARG A 303 12.11 -26.41 10.13
CA ARG A 303 12.81 -25.23 9.56
C ARG A 303 12.01 -23.92 9.62
N LEU A 304 10.98 -23.85 10.47
CA LEU A 304 10.28 -22.60 10.79
C LEU A 304 11.15 -21.74 11.71
N THR A 305 11.34 -20.48 11.35
CA THR A 305 12.03 -19.49 12.19
C THR A 305 11.28 -19.33 13.52
N ARG A 306 11.98 -19.15 14.64
CA ARG A 306 11.31 -18.89 15.94
C ARG A 306 10.72 -17.48 15.97
N TRP A 307 9.59 -17.27 16.65
CA TRP A 307 8.96 -15.95 16.71
C TRP A 307 9.87 -14.90 17.36
N SER A 308 10.63 -15.30 18.39
CA SER A 308 11.61 -14.43 19.05
C SER A 308 12.68 -13.86 18.11
N GLU A 309 13.01 -14.59 17.04
CA GLU A 309 13.96 -14.17 16.01
C GLU A 309 13.26 -13.44 14.86
N LEU A 310 12.09 -13.94 14.42
CA LEU A 310 11.30 -13.37 13.34
C LEU A 310 10.83 -11.94 13.65
N PHE A 311 10.34 -11.70 14.86
CA PHE A 311 9.76 -10.40 15.23
C PHE A 311 10.80 -9.28 15.34
N LYS A 312 12.08 -9.64 15.52
CA LYS A 312 13.22 -8.71 15.57
C LYS A 312 14.00 -8.67 14.26
N MET A 313 13.54 -9.37 13.23
CA MET A 313 14.24 -9.50 11.96
C MET A 313 14.22 -8.18 11.18
N SER A 314 15.38 -7.76 10.67
CA SER A 314 15.46 -6.62 9.75
C SER A 314 14.83 -6.95 8.39
N GLY A 315 14.39 -5.91 7.67
CA GLY A 315 13.86 -6.05 6.31
C GLY A 315 14.84 -6.77 5.37
N ASP A 316 16.12 -6.37 5.36
CA ASP A 316 17.15 -7.01 4.53
C ASP A 316 17.29 -8.51 4.81
N ARG A 317 17.20 -8.90 6.10
CA ARG A 317 17.32 -10.31 6.48
C ARG A 317 16.07 -11.10 6.08
N PHE A 318 14.90 -10.50 6.20
CA PHE A 318 13.63 -11.07 5.75
C PHE A 318 13.64 -11.31 4.24
N MET A 319 14.09 -10.32 3.46
CA MET A 319 14.12 -10.37 1.99
C MET A 319 15.18 -11.30 1.41
N ARG A 320 16.07 -11.90 2.22
CA ARG A 320 16.98 -12.96 1.75
C ARG A 320 16.27 -14.28 1.42
N ASN A 321 15.08 -14.52 1.98
CA ASN A 321 14.36 -15.79 1.81
C ASN A 321 12.84 -15.58 1.70
N PRO A 322 12.34 -14.77 0.75
CA PRO A 322 10.91 -14.41 0.67
C PRO A 322 10.02 -15.64 0.51
N GLY A 323 10.45 -16.63 -0.29
CA GLY A 323 9.74 -17.90 -0.47
C GLY A 323 9.56 -18.75 0.79
N ARG A 324 10.30 -18.47 1.88
CA ARG A 324 10.09 -19.08 3.20
C ARG A 324 9.39 -18.13 4.16
N MET A 325 9.74 -16.84 4.11
CA MET A 325 9.25 -15.85 5.07
C MET A 325 7.78 -15.55 4.86
N TYR A 326 7.35 -15.28 3.62
CA TYR A 326 5.96 -14.93 3.29
C TYR A 326 4.99 -16.04 3.72
N PRO A 327 5.22 -17.33 3.40
CA PRO A 327 4.42 -18.42 3.95
C PRO A 327 4.34 -18.46 5.47
N GLN A 328 5.46 -18.23 6.15
CA GLN A 328 5.49 -18.29 7.60
C GLN A 328 4.69 -17.12 8.20
N VAL A 329 4.92 -15.88 7.77
CA VAL A 329 4.18 -14.72 8.32
C VAL A 329 2.71 -14.75 7.96
N ARG A 330 2.33 -15.11 6.73
CA ARG A 330 0.94 -15.30 6.33
C ARG A 330 0.21 -16.26 7.27
N SER A 331 0.86 -17.37 7.62
CA SER A 331 0.26 -18.38 8.50
C SER A 331 0.06 -17.89 9.94
N ILE A 332 0.84 -16.92 10.41
CA ILE A 332 0.66 -16.28 11.72
C ILE A 332 -0.61 -15.43 11.69
N PHE A 333 -0.79 -14.63 10.64
CA PHE A 333 -1.99 -13.81 10.47
C PHE A 333 -3.24 -14.64 10.21
N ARG A 334 -3.13 -15.77 9.50
CA ARG A 334 -4.23 -16.71 9.33
C ARG A 334 -4.60 -17.39 10.65
N PHE A 335 -3.64 -17.72 11.51
CA PHE A 335 -3.92 -18.22 12.85
C PHE A 335 -4.65 -17.20 13.73
N LEU A 336 -4.30 -15.90 13.63
CA LEU A 336 -5.05 -14.83 14.28
C LEU A 336 -6.48 -14.70 13.72
N ALA A 337 -6.64 -14.78 12.39
CA ALA A 337 -7.95 -14.66 11.75
C ALA A 337 -8.88 -15.83 12.09
N ASP A 338 -8.38 -17.08 12.00
CA ASP A 338 -9.13 -18.29 12.35
C ASP A 338 -9.50 -18.36 13.84
N GLY A 339 -8.81 -17.59 14.70
CA GLY A 339 -9.10 -17.46 16.12
C GLY A 339 -9.92 -16.23 16.50
N ASP A 340 -10.46 -15.48 15.53
CA ASP A 340 -11.17 -14.20 15.73
C ASP A 340 -10.36 -13.15 16.51
N GLN A 341 -9.04 -13.20 16.38
CA GLN A 341 -8.09 -12.37 17.13
C GLN A 341 -7.33 -11.36 16.26
N LEU A 342 -7.57 -11.34 14.95
CA LEU A 342 -6.86 -10.44 14.02
C LEU A 342 -7.05 -8.95 14.39
N ALA A 343 -8.31 -8.52 14.58
CA ALA A 343 -8.64 -7.14 14.88
C ALA A 343 -8.16 -6.73 16.28
N SER A 344 -8.37 -7.58 17.29
CA SER A 344 -7.93 -7.32 18.66
C SER A 344 -6.41 -7.25 18.76
N TRP A 345 -5.70 -8.13 18.03
CA TRP A 345 -4.24 -8.11 17.98
C TRP A 345 -3.72 -6.84 17.31
N TYR A 346 -4.28 -6.46 16.16
CA TYR A 346 -3.82 -5.26 15.46
C TYR A 346 -4.06 -4.00 16.29
N ARG A 347 -5.23 -3.89 16.94
CA ARG A 347 -5.52 -2.79 17.87
C ARG A 347 -4.54 -2.75 19.04
N ALA A 348 -4.30 -3.89 19.69
CA ALA A 348 -3.34 -3.97 20.80
C ALA A 348 -1.91 -3.61 20.35
N PHE A 349 -1.52 -4.02 19.15
CA PHE A 349 -0.22 -3.69 18.57
C PHE A 349 -0.08 -2.17 18.32
N VAL A 350 -1.07 -1.55 17.69
CA VAL A 350 -1.05 -0.10 17.42
C VAL A 350 -1.05 0.72 18.72
N LEU A 351 -1.91 0.38 19.68
CA LEU A 351 -2.02 1.09 20.95
C LEU A 351 -0.73 1.09 21.78
N HIS A 352 0.10 0.05 21.61
CA HIS A 352 1.33 -0.14 22.39
C HIS A 352 2.59 -0.16 21.51
N TYR A 353 2.52 0.41 20.31
CA TYR A 353 3.62 0.35 19.35
C TYR A 353 4.89 1.04 19.87
N ASP A 354 4.74 2.14 20.61
CA ASP A 354 5.86 2.87 21.22
C ASP A 354 6.53 2.08 22.35
N GLU A 355 5.81 1.14 22.99
CA GLU A 355 6.35 0.24 24.02
C GLU A 355 7.01 -1.00 23.40
N ASP A 356 6.40 -1.55 22.34
CA ASP A 356 6.88 -2.72 21.64
C ASP A 356 6.64 -2.62 20.13
N THR A 357 7.70 -2.22 19.43
CA THR A 357 7.70 -2.12 17.97
C THR A 357 7.66 -3.48 17.26
N THR A 358 7.80 -4.60 17.99
CA THR A 358 7.92 -5.93 17.39
C THR A 358 6.58 -6.66 17.23
N GLY A 359 5.54 -6.27 17.99
CA GLY A 359 4.24 -6.94 18.03
C GLY A 359 4.14 -8.13 18.99
N ARG A 360 5.21 -8.45 19.72
CA ARG A 360 5.27 -9.53 20.70
C ARG A 360 4.27 -9.33 21.84
N VAL A 361 4.26 -8.14 22.44
CA VAL A 361 3.40 -7.77 23.57
C VAL A 361 1.92 -7.83 23.17
N ALA A 362 1.60 -7.49 21.92
CA ALA A 362 0.23 -7.59 21.41
C ALA A 362 -0.29 -9.03 21.43
N PHE A 363 0.55 -10.02 21.08
CA PHE A 363 0.17 -11.44 21.23
C PHE A 363 -0.05 -11.81 22.69
N GLU A 364 0.86 -11.44 23.59
CA GLU A 364 0.73 -11.81 25.00
C GLU A 364 -0.55 -11.24 25.63
N ARG A 365 -0.92 -10.00 25.26
CA ARG A 365 -2.15 -9.36 25.73
C ARG A 365 -3.42 -10.00 25.15
N VAL A 366 -3.43 -10.34 23.87
CA VAL A 366 -4.62 -10.93 23.22
C VAL A 366 -4.87 -12.38 23.63
N PHE A 367 -3.79 -13.13 23.87
CA PHE A 367 -3.89 -14.54 24.24
C PHE A 367 -3.86 -14.79 25.75
N ASP A 368 -3.51 -13.78 26.56
CA ASP A 368 -3.25 -13.88 28.00
C ASP A 368 -2.27 -15.02 28.33
N GLN A 369 -1.23 -15.14 27.49
CA GLN A 369 -0.27 -16.24 27.53
C GLN A 369 1.13 -15.75 27.15
N PRO A 370 2.20 -16.31 27.72
CA PRO A 370 3.56 -16.07 27.27
C PRO A 370 3.75 -16.37 25.77
N ILE A 371 4.57 -15.57 25.08
CA ILE A 371 4.70 -15.65 23.61
C ILE A 371 5.12 -17.03 23.09
N ASP A 372 5.92 -17.78 23.84
CA ASP A 372 6.38 -19.13 23.50
C ASP A 372 5.25 -20.17 23.56
N VAL A 373 4.29 -19.98 24.47
CA VAL A 373 3.05 -20.77 24.52
C VAL A 373 2.20 -20.48 23.28
N VAL A 374 2.04 -19.21 22.91
CA VAL A 374 1.29 -18.81 21.71
C VAL A 374 1.97 -19.35 20.43
N GLU A 375 3.30 -19.24 20.33
CA GLU A 375 4.06 -19.82 19.21
C GLU A 375 3.85 -21.33 19.12
N SER A 376 3.83 -22.03 20.26
CA SER A 376 3.60 -23.49 20.31
C SER A 376 2.21 -23.86 19.79
N ARG A 377 1.17 -23.10 20.18
CA ARG A 377 -0.20 -23.24 19.66
C ARG A 377 -0.26 -23.00 18.15
N TRP A 378 0.38 -21.94 17.66
CA TRP A 378 0.48 -21.67 16.22
C TRP A 378 1.17 -22.81 15.47
N ARG A 379 2.28 -23.35 16.00
CA ARG A 379 2.99 -24.49 15.38
C ARG A 379 2.11 -25.73 15.30
N GLU A 380 1.33 -26.01 16.33
CA GLU A 380 0.36 -27.10 16.32
C GLU A 380 -0.76 -26.85 15.30
N TRP A 381 -1.31 -25.63 15.28
CA TRP A 381 -2.31 -25.22 14.30
C TRP A 381 -1.80 -25.40 12.87
N VAL A 382 -0.56 -24.98 12.55
CA VAL A 382 0.07 -25.17 11.22
C VAL A 382 0.13 -26.65 10.84
N ARG A 383 0.47 -27.56 11.77
CA ARG A 383 0.52 -29.00 11.48
C ARG A 383 -0.85 -29.56 11.11
N ARG A 384 -1.92 -29.03 11.71
CA ARG A 384 -3.32 -29.46 11.48
C ARG A 384 -3.95 -28.89 10.21
N GLN A 385 -3.42 -27.79 9.65
CA GLN A 385 -3.96 -27.21 8.41
C GLN A 385 -3.92 -28.22 7.26
N PRO A 386 -4.85 -28.22 6.29
CA PRO A 386 -4.76 -29.09 5.11
C PRO A 386 -3.59 -28.68 4.21
N MET A 387 -3.11 -29.58 3.34
CA MET A 387 -2.39 -29.14 2.14
C MET A 387 -3.42 -28.90 1.04
N ILE A 388 -3.17 -27.95 0.16
CA ILE A 388 -3.98 -27.77 -1.05
C ILE A 388 -3.33 -28.52 -2.19
N ASP A 389 -4.14 -29.06 -3.11
CA ASP A 389 -3.63 -29.40 -4.41
C ASP A 389 -3.66 -28.15 -5.29
N ASN A 390 -2.52 -27.84 -5.88
CA ASN A 390 -2.30 -26.65 -6.70
C ASN A 390 -1.42 -26.97 -7.90
N ARG A 391 -1.38 -28.25 -8.28
CA ARG A 391 -0.62 -28.77 -9.41
C ARG A 391 -1.57 -29.55 -10.29
N VAL A 392 -1.27 -29.54 -11.58
CA VAL A 392 -1.93 -30.39 -12.57
C VAL A 392 -0.81 -31.06 -13.34
N GLY A 393 -0.55 -32.33 -13.01
CA GLY A 393 0.45 -33.18 -13.64
C GLY A 393 -0.18 -34.22 -14.55
N PHE A 394 0.68 -35.08 -15.12
CA PHE A 394 0.25 -36.20 -15.95
C PHE A 394 -0.70 -37.11 -15.17
N GLY A 395 -1.88 -37.39 -15.75
CA GLY A 395 -2.94 -38.19 -15.13
C GLY A 395 -3.97 -37.39 -14.33
N ASP A 396 -3.64 -36.16 -13.89
CA ASP A 396 -4.55 -35.34 -13.09
C ASP A 396 -5.68 -34.74 -13.93
N ALA A 397 -6.77 -34.34 -13.28
CA ALA A 397 -7.87 -33.63 -13.93
C ALA A 397 -7.37 -32.31 -14.55
N SER A 398 -7.66 -32.10 -15.83
CA SER A 398 -7.15 -30.95 -16.57
C SER A 398 -8.12 -30.47 -17.64
N LEU A 399 -7.98 -29.18 -17.97
CA LEU A 399 -8.57 -28.57 -19.15
C LEU A 399 -7.78 -28.92 -20.42
N GLY A 400 -6.48 -29.22 -20.29
CA GLY A 400 -5.56 -29.40 -21.42
C GLY A 400 -5.38 -28.12 -22.23
N ILE A 401 -4.95 -27.06 -21.55
CA ILE A 401 -4.58 -25.77 -22.13
C ILE A 401 -3.15 -25.42 -21.71
N THR A 402 -2.52 -24.53 -22.46
CA THR A 402 -1.33 -23.79 -22.01
C THR A 402 -1.70 -22.31 -21.85
N SER A 403 -0.98 -21.62 -20.99
CA SER A 403 -1.17 -20.20 -20.72
C SER A 403 0.17 -19.57 -20.37
N ASP A 404 0.42 -18.39 -20.89
CA ASP A 404 1.56 -17.58 -20.47
C ASP A 404 1.16 -16.79 -19.22
N ALA A 405 1.96 -16.89 -18.16
CA ALA A 405 1.76 -16.06 -16.98
C ALA A 405 1.78 -14.57 -17.38
N ASN A 406 0.96 -13.74 -16.73
CA ASN A 406 0.86 -12.30 -16.96
C ASN A 406 0.33 -11.85 -18.35
N SER A 407 -0.19 -12.78 -19.16
CA SER A 407 -0.70 -12.47 -20.51
C SER A 407 -2.12 -11.89 -20.55
N SER A 408 -2.81 -11.86 -19.41
CA SER A 408 -4.11 -11.22 -19.24
C SER A 408 -4.21 -10.61 -17.84
N ASN A 409 -4.85 -9.45 -17.77
CA ASN A 409 -5.04 -8.72 -16.51
C ASN A 409 -6.23 -9.24 -15.68
N ASP A 410 -7.20 -9.92 -16.30
CA ASP A 410 -8.49 -10.28 -15.69
C ASP A 410 -8.80 -11.78 -15.69
N GLY A 411 -7.86 -12.61 -16.13
CA GLY A 411 -7.98 -14.05 -16.02
C GLY A 411 -6.86 -14.82 -16.69
N VAL A 412 -7.16 -16.07 -17.05
CA VAL A 412 -6.18 -16.97 -17.68
C VAL A 412 -6.39 -16.98 -19.18
N LEU A 413 -5.51 -16.30 -19.91
CA LEU A 413 -5.49 -16.36 -21.37
C LEU A 413 -5.07 -17.75 -21.83
N ILE A 414 -5.90 -18.36 -22.66
CA ILE A 414 -5.58 -19.61 -23.35
C ILE A 414 -4.60 -19.30 -24.48
N ALA A 415 -3.35 -19.73 -24.33
CA ALA A 415 -2.32 -19.64 -25.36
C ALA A 415 -2.51 -20.77 -26.38
N GLU A 416 -2.64 -22.00 -25.91
CA GLU A 416 -2.89 -23.18 -26.74
C GLU A 416 -3.93 -24.11 -26.12
N VAL A 417 -4.57 -24.91 -26.97
CA VAL A 417 -5.51 -25.96 -26.58
C VAL A 417 -5.00 -27.29 -27.09
N LEU A 418 -4.75 -28.23 -26.19
CA LEU A 418 -4.23 -29.55 -26.55
C LEU A 418 -5.28 -30.33 -27.36
N PRO A 419 -4.91 -30.97 -28.50
CA PRO A 419 -5.85 -31.73 -29.31
C PRO A 419 -6.58 -32.83 -28.52
N GLY A 420 -7.91 -32.86 -28.64
CA GLY A 420 -8.74 -33.87 -27.98
C GLY A 420 -8.92 -33.69 -26.47
N SER A 421 -8.39 -32.61 -25.88
CA SER A 421 -8.53 -32.27 -24.46
C SER A 421 -9.96 -31.88 -24.06
N ALA A 422 -10.18 -31.67 -22.76
CA ALA A 422 -11.43 -31.16 -22.23
C ALA A 422 -11.79 -29.79 -22.82
N ALA A 423 -10.83 -28.86 -22.90
CA ALA A 423 -11.00 -27.54 -23.51
C ALA A 423 -11.30 -27.63 -25.02
N SER A 424 -10.63 -28.54 -25.74
CA SER A 424 -10.89 -28.78 -27.17
C SER A 424 -12.33 -29.24 -27.41
N LYS A 425 -12.81 -30.23 -26.64
CA LYS A 425 -14.20 -30.74 -26.73
C LYS A 425 -15.23 -29.68 -26.32
N ALA A 426 -14.88 -28.80 -25.40
CA ALA A 426 -15.69 -27.67 -24.98
C ALA A 426 -15.69 -26.49 -25.96
N ARG A 427 -14.94 -26.58 -27.07
CA ARG A 427 -14.78 -25.53 -28.09
C ARG A 427 -14.24 -24.22 -27.50
N LEU A 428 -13.29 -24.35 -26.58
CA LEU A 428 -12.42 -23.27 -26.17
C LEU A 428 -11.28 -23.13 -27.19
N PHE A 429 -10.82 -21.91 -27.41
CA PHE A 429 -9.81 -21.61 -28.43
C PHE A 429 -8.72 -20.69 -27.88
N PRO A 430 -7.52 -20.68 -28.50
CA PRO A 430 -6.53 -19.65 -28.26
C PRO A 430 -7.13 -18.23 -28.33
N GLY A 431 -6.77 -17.39 -27.38
CA GLY A 431 -7.30 -16.02 -27.23
C GLY A 431 -8.56 -15.90 -26.37
N ASP A 432 -9.16 -17.02 -25.94
CA ASP A 432 -10.15 -17.02 -24.86
C ASP A 432 -9.49 -16.72 -23.52
N VAL A 433 -10.20 -16.02 -22.63
CA VAL A 433 -9.75 -15.77 -21.25
C VAL A 433 -10.70 -16.45 -20.28
N ILE A 434 -10.20 -17.37 -19.47
CA ILE A 434 -10.97 -18.02 -18.41
C ILE A 434 -11.00 -17.07 -17.21
N VAL A 435 -12.19 -16.63 -16.82
CA VAL A 435 -12.39 -15.63 -15.76
C VAL A 435 -13.04 -16.20 -14.50
N ALA A 436 -13.69 -17.37 -14.60
CA ALA A 436 -14.17 -18.13 -13.45
C ALA A 436 -14.33 -19.63 -13.78
N VAL A 437 -14.24 -20.45 -12.74
CA VAL A 437 -14.59 -21.87 -12.74
C VAL A 437 -15.58 -22.10 -11.59
N ASP A 438 -16.73 -22.68 -11.92
CA ASP A 438 -17.90 -22.77 -11.06
C ASP A 438 -18.28 -21.36 -10.52
N SER A 439 -18.34 -21.19 -9.20
CA SER A 439 -18.57 -19.91 -8.54
C SER A 439 -17.29 -19.15 -8.16
N GLN A 440 -16.12 -19.66 -8.54
CA GLN A 440 -14.83 -19.11 -8.13
C GLN A 440 -14.18 -18.35 -9.28
N PHE A 441 -13.85 -17.07 -9.05
CA PHE A 441 -13.10 -16.26 -10.01
C PHE A 441 -11.69 -16.84 -10.23
N THR A 442 -11.21 -16.73 -11.46
CA THR A 442 -9.86 -17.14 -11.88
C THR A 442 -9.17 -15.94 -12.52
N ARG A 443 -8.54 -15.11 -11.70
CA ARG A 443 -7.86 -13.87 -12.11
C ARG A 443 -6.37 -14.09 -12.41
N SER A 444 -5.84 -15.24 -12.03
CA SER A 444 -4.48 -15.68 -12.35
C SER A 444 -4.41 -17.19 -12.62
N ILE A 445 -3.32 -17.63 -13.24
CA ILE A 445 -3.05 -19.06 -13.46
C ILE A 445 -2.95 -19.84 -12.14
N HIS A 446 -2.46 -19.22 -11.06
CA HIS A 446 -2.35 -19.83 -9.74
C HIS A 446 -3.73 -20.15 -9.15
N GLU A 447 -4.69 -19.24 -9.31
CA GLU A 447 -6.07 -19.47 -8.89
C GLU A 447 -6.74 -20.59 -9.69
N LEU A 448 -6.53 -20.60 -11.02
CA LEU A 448 -7.06 -21.68 -11.87
C LEU A 448 -6.48 -23.04 -11.47
N LEU A 449 -5.16 -23.15 -11.29
CA LEU A 449 -4.50 -24.40 -10.91
C LEU A 449 -4.96 -24.89 -9.54
N LYS A 450 -5.20 -23.99 -8.58
CA LYS A 450 -5.78 -24.33 -7.27
C LYS A 450 -7.19 -24.91 -7.40
N ILE A 451 -8.03 -24.32 -8.26
CA ILE A 451 -9.39 -24.80 -8.45
C ILE A 451 -9.39 -26.15 -9.17
N ILE A 452 -8.63 -26.29 -10.26
CA ILE A 452 -8.59 -27.51 -11.07
C ILE A 452 -7.85 -28.66 -10.37
N GLY A 453 -6.76 -28.37 -9.64
CA GLY A 453 -5.99 -29.40 -8.94
C GLY A 453 -6.79 -30.15 -7.87
N GLY A 454 -7.84 -29.53 -7.32
CA GLY A 454 -8.75 -30.17 -6.36
C GLY A 454 -9.88 -31.00 -6.99
N LYS A 455 -9.89 -31.20 -8.31
CA LYS A 455 -10.99 -31.82 -9.07
C LYS A 455 -10.63 -33.21 -9.57
N GLU A 456 -11.66 -33.99 -9.90
CA GLU A 456 -11.48 -35.36 -10.40
C GLU A 456 -11.63 -35.48 -11.93
N VAL A 457 -10.96 -36.49 -12.51
CA VAL A 457 -11.12 -36.80 -13.94
C VAL A 457 -12.57 -37.21 -14.22
N GLY A 458 -13.18 -36.58 -15.21
CA GLY A 458 -14.59 -36.78 -15.56
C GLY A 458 -15.56 -35.86 -14.82
N GLU A 459 -15.11 -35.14 -13.78
CA GLU A 459 -15.92 -34.12 -13.11
C GLU A 459 -16.31 -33.02 -14.11
N ARG A 460 -17.55 -32.53 -14.02
CA ARG A 460 -18.04 -31.42 -14.82
C ARG A 460 -17.93 -30.12 -14.04
N VAL A 461 -17.26 -29.14 -14.63
CA VAL A 461 -17.14 -27.79 -14.11
C VAL A 461 -17.73 -26.78 -15.08
N GLU A 462 -18.31 -25.70 -14.56
CA GLU A 462 -18.82 -24.61 -15.39
C GLU A 462 -17.74 -23.54 -15.55
N ILE A 463 -17.27 -23.31 -16.78
CA ILE A 463 -16.20 -22.35 -17.05
C ILE A 463 -16.78 -21.09 -17.66
N ARG A 464 -16.65 -19.96 -16.96
CA ARG A 464 -16.98 -18.65 -17.50
C ARG A 464 -15.80 -18.13 -18.30
N VAL A 465 -16.05 -17.83 -19.57
CA VAL A 465 -15.04 -17.45 -20.55
C VAL A 465 -15.38 -16.09 -21.12
N ARG A 466 -14.34 -15.25 -21.25
CA ARG A 466 -14.37 -14.01 -22.00
C ARG A 466 -13.68 -14.22 -23.35
N ARG A 467 -14.40 -13.92 -24.43
CA ARG A 467 -13.87 -13.83 -25.80
C ARG A 467 -14.08 -12.42 -26.32
N ARG A 468 -12.99 -11.65 -26.38
CA ARG A 468 -13.04 -10.19 -26.61
C ARG A 468 -13.90 -9.51 -25.52
N GLU A 469 -15.04 -8.96 -25.89
CA GLU A 469 -16.00 -8.28 -25.02
C GLU A 469 -17.17 -9.17 -24.57
N ARG A 470 -17.28 -10.41 -25.10
CA ARG A 470 -18.41 -11.29 -24.82
C ARG A 470 -18.08 -12.31 -23.75
N TYR A 471 -19.02 -12.52 -22.85
CA TYR A 471 -18.97 -13.55 -21.81
C TYR A 471 -19.92 -14.69 -22.14
N PHE A 472 -19.49 -15.92 -21.90
CA PHE A 472 -20.33 -17.10 -21.97
C PHE A 472 -19.80 -18.18 -21.03
N THR A 473 -20.66 -19.16 -20.72
CA THR A 473 -20.30 -20.30 -19.88
C THR A 473 -20.23 -21.58 -20.71
N ARG A 474 -19.31 -22.47 -20.36
CA ARG A 474 -19.18 -23.82 -20.92
C ARG A 474 -19.12 -24.85 -19.81
N SER A 475 -20.00 -25.84 -19.87
CA SER A 475 -19.88 -27.07 -19.08
C SER A 475 -18.78 -27.93 -19.66
N VAL A 476 -17.72 -28.16 -18.88
CA VAL A 476 -16.52 -28.89 -19.32
C VAL A 476 -16.32 -30.11 -18.44
N ALA A 477 -16.32 -31.30 -19.05
CA ALA A 477 -15.92 -32.53 -18.38
C ALA A 477 -14.38 -32.63 -18.41
N LEU A 478 -13.76 -32.54 -17.23
CA LEU A 478 -12.30 -32.58 -17.07
C LEU A 478 -11.75 -33.92 -17.54
N GLN A 479 -10.53 -33.90 -18.07
CA GLN A 479 -9.87 -35.09 -18.58
C GLN A 479 -8.48 -35.23 -17.97
N ALA A 480 -8.01 -36.47 -17.85
CA ALA A 480 -6.64 -36.75 -17.47
C ALA A 480 -5.69 -36.00 -18.42
N LEU A 481 -4.77 -35.21 -17.86
CA LEU A 481 -3.69 -34.61 -18.63
C LEU A 481 -2.82 -35.74 -19.21
N ARG A 482 -2.57 -35.66 -20.51
CA ARG A 482 -1.81 -36.66 -21.27
C ARG A 482 -0.43 -36.15 -21.64
#